data_AF-A0A7L4QXD6-F1
#
_entry.id   AF-A0A7L4QXD6-F1
#
_cell.length_a   1.000
_cell.length_b   1.000
_cell.length_c   1.000
_cell.angle_alpha   90.00
_cell.angle_beta   90.00
_cell.angle_gamma   90.00
#
_symmetry.space_group_name_H-M   'P 1'
#
loop_
_entity.id
_entity.type
_entity.pdbx_description
1 polymer ?
#
loop_
_entity_poly.entity_id
_entity_poly.type
_entity_poly.pdbx_seq_one_letter_code
_entity_poly.pdbx_strand_id
1 'polypeptide(L)'
;MRSLIFEPFSGASGDMVLGGLIGLGVDENELREIIESVVDVTVSVGTANKCGIEAIDVHILTKDDKNNRTYADLIDTVKAAALPAEVEKSVLGVFGLVGEAESRIHGKTLEELHFHEVGQDDALADVIGSC
;
A
#
# COMPACT_ATOMS: atom_id res chain seq x y z
N MET A 1 10.62 1.58 -23.71
CA MET A 1 9.67 1.48 -22.59
C MET A 1 9.61 0.02 -22.19
N ARG A 2 9.95 -0.32 -20.95
CA ARG A 2 9.67 -1.65 -20.39
C ARG A 2 8.36 -1.49 -19.62
N SER A 3 7.36 -2.31 -19.93
CA SER A 3 6.04 -2.24 -19.32
C SER A 3 5.82 -3.52 -18.52
N LEU A 4 5.34 -3.37 -17.28
CA LEU A 4 4.76 -4.45 -16.50
C LEU A 4 3.25 -4.43 -16.73
N ILE A 5 2.65 -5.58 -17.03
CA ILE A 5 1.21 -5.70 -17.25
C ILE A 5 0.65 -6.60 -16.16
N PHE A 6 -0.26 -6.07 -15.36
CA PHE A 6 -1.12 -6.87 -14.48
C PHE A 6 -2.36 -7.28 -15.27
N GLU A 7 -2.67 -8.58 -15.32
CA GLU A 7 -3.95 -9.09 -15.81
C GLU A 7 -4.76 -9.68 -14.64
N PRO A 8 -5.33 -8.83 -13.77
CA PRO A 8 -6.08 -9.30 -12.62
C PRO A 8 -7.51 -9.66 -13.04
N PHE A 9 -7.77 -10.92 -13.41
CA PHE A 9 -9.13 -11.35 -13.78
C PHE A 9 -10.14 -11.19 -12.61
N SER A 10 -9.65 -11.18 -11.36
CA SER A 10 -10.45 -11.03 -10.14
C SER A 10 -9.93 -9.95 -9.19
N GLY A 11 -9.12 -9.00 -9.67
CA GLY A 11 -8.39 -8.05 -8.82
C GLY A 11 -7.01 -8.54 -8.38
N ALA A 12 -6.19 -7.62 -7.88
CA ALA A 12 -4.91 -7.88 -7.24
C ALA A 12 -4.84 -7.01 -5.98
N SER A 13 -4.63 -7.65 -4.83
CA SER A 13 -4.41 -6.96 -3.55
C SER A 13 -2.98 -6.40 -3.50
N GLY A 14 -2.72 -5.43 -2.62
CA GLY A 14 -1.42 -4.77 -2.52
C GLY A 14 -0.30 -5.75 -2.20
N ASP A 15 -0.50 -6.61 -1.19
CA ASP A 15 0.39 -7.73 -0.86
C ASP A 15 0.72 -8.64 -2.07
N MET A 16 -0.23 -8.92 -2.95
CA MET A 16 0.00 -9.69 -4.19
C MET A 16 0.87 -8.92 -5.18
N VAL A 17 0.72 -7.59 -5.25
CA VAL A 17 1.58 -6.72 -6.06
C VAL A 17 3.00 -6.73 -5.50
N LEU A 18 3.17 -6.59 -4.18
CA LEU A 18 4.47 -6.67 -3.51
C LEU A 18 5.16 -8.01 -3.78
N GLY A 19 4.44 -9.13 -3.62
CA GLY A 19 4.96 -10.47 -3.92
C GLY A 19 5.38 -10.62 -5.38
N GLY A 20 4.59 -10.06 -6.31
CA GLY A 20 4.92 -10.01 -7.72
C GLY A 20 6.21 -9.23 -8.02
N LEU A 21 6.39 -8.05 -7.39
CA LEU A 21 7.58 -7.22 -7.55
C LEU A 21 8.85 -7.90 -7.00
N ILE A 22 8.77 -8.52 -5.83
CA ILE A 22 9.87 -9.32 -5.28
C ILE A 22 10.20 -10.48 -6.23
N GLY A 23 9.18 -11.14 -6.78
CA GLY A 23 9.36 -12.23 -7.76
C GLY A 23 10.03 -11.80 -9.06
N LEU A 24 9.98 -10.50 -9.39
CA LEU A 24 10.67 -9.89 -10.54
C LEU A 24 12.10 -9.42 -10.22
N GLY A 25 12.53 -9.54 -8.95
CA GLY A 25 13.89 -9.26 -8.51
C GLY A 25 14.04 -7.96 -7.70
N VAL A 26 12.95 -7.38 -7.18
CA VAL A 26 13.06 -6.33 -6.15
C VAL A 26 13.61 -6.95 -4.86
N ASP A 27 14.53 -6.27 -4.20
CA ASP A 27 15.12 -6.74 -2.94
C ASP A 27 14.09 -6.66 -1.80
N GLU A 28 13.81 -7.80 -1.17
CA GLU A 28 12.83 -7.88 -0.09
C GLU A 28 13.21 -7.10 1.17
N ASN A 29 14.51 -6.91 1.44
CA ASN A 29 14.98 -6.20 2.63
C ASN A 29 14.88 -4.70 2.41
N GLU A 30 15.25 -4.21 1.22
CA GLU A 30 15.07 -2.79 0.87
C GLU A 30 13.59 -2.38 0.94
N LEU A 31 12.70 -3.22 0.38
CA LEU A 31 11.25 -2.98 0.43
C LEU A 31 10.72 -2.99 1.87
N ARG A 32 11.15 -3.97 2.68
CA ARG A 32 10.79 -4.05 4.11
C ARG A 32 11.25 -2.81 4.88
N GLU A 33 12.51 -2.41 4.71
CA GLU A 33 13.09 -1.25 5.41
C GLU A 33 12.35 0.05 5.09
N ILE A 34 11.98 0.26 3.82
CA ILE A 34 11.22 1.44 3.41
C ILE A 34 9.85 1.43 4.08
N ILE A 35 9.07 0.34 3.96
CA ILE A 35 7.71 0.26 4.50
C ILE A 35 7.71 0.44 6.02
N GLU A 36 8.54 -0.32 6.74
CA GLU A 36 8.60 -0.31 8.21
C GLU A 36 9.17 1.01 8.77
N SER A 37 9.86 1.81 7.95
CA SER A 37 10.29 3.16 8.35
C SER A 37 9.15 4.19 8.37
N VAL A 38 8.06 3.92 7.66
CA VAL A 38 6.94 4.86 7.51
C VAL A 38 5.74 4.49 8.37
N VAL A 39 5.48 3.19 8.50
CA VAL A 39 4.32 2.66 9.23
C VAL A 39 4.73 1.62 10.25
N ASP A 40 4.01 1.56 11.38
CA ASP A 40 4.29 0.60 12.47
C ASP A 40 3.72 -0.79 12.15
N VAL A 41 4.30 -1.41 11.12
CA VAL A 41 3.95 -2.75 10.63
C VAL A 41 5.17 -3.65 10.64
N THR A 42 4.95 -4.93 10.38
CA THR A 42 6.01 -5.89 10.07
C THR A 42 5.72 -6.56 8.74
N VAL A 43 6.67 -6.50 7.81
CA VAL A 43 6.54 -7.12 6.48
C VAL A 43 7.15 -8.52 6.53
N SER A 44 6.29 -9.52 6.51
CA SER A 44 6.68 -10.93 6.39
C SER A 44 6.66 -11.35 4.94
N VAL A 45 7.77 -11.91 4.45
CA VAL A 45 7.87 -12.47 3.09
C VAL A 45 8.10 -13.96 3.20
N GLY A 46 7.36 -14.73 2.43
CA GLY A 46 7.43 -16.18 2.40
C GLY A 46 6.96 -16.75 1.06
N THR A 47 6.55 -18.00 1.09
CA THR A 47 6.04 -18.70 -0.09
C THR A 47 4.69 -19.33 0.22
N ALA A 48 3.74 -19.18 -0.70
CA ALA A 48 2.47 -19.87 -0.65
C ALA A 48 2.36 -20.86 -1.81
N ASN A 49 1.67 -21.98 -1.56
CA ASN A 49 1.21 -22.86 -2.63
C ASN A 49 -0.31 -22.72 -2.77
N LYS A 50 -0.77 -22.22 -3.91
CA LYS A 50 -2.20 -22.10 -4.25
C LYS A 50 -2.47 -22.95 -5.47
N CYS A 51 -3.28 -23.99 -5.31
CA CYS A 51 -3.67 -24.91 -6.39
C CYS A 51 -2.47 -25.51 -7.15
N GLY A 52 -1.35 -25.79 -6.46
CA GLY A 52 -0.15 -26.37 -7.06
C GLY A 52 0.84 -25.34 -7.62
N ILE A 53 0.52 -24.04 -7.57
CA ILE A 53 1.40 -22.96 -8.00
C ILE A 53 2.08 -22.36 -6.77
N GLU A 54 3.40 -22.38 -6.75
CA GLU A 54 4.21 -21.68 -5.76
C GLU A 54 4.34 -20.20 -6.15
N ALA A 55 4.13 -19.32 -5.19
CA ALA A 55 4.24 -17.87 -5.35
C ALA A 55 4.90 -17.25 -4.11
N ILE A 56 5.50 -16.07 -4.30
CA ILE A 56 5.93 -15.24 -3.17
C ILE A 56 4.68 -14.69 -2.48
N ASP A 57 4.63 -14.89 -1.17
CA ASP A 57 3.52 -14.49 -0.32
C ASP A 57 4.02 -13.40 0.62
N VAL A 58 3.36 -12.25 0.61
CA VAL A 58 3.70 -11.11 1.46
C VAL A 58 2.55 -10.92 2.44
N HIS A 59 2.91 -10.68 3.70
CA HIS A 59 1.94 -10.34 4.73
C HIS A 59 2.39 -9.07 5.44
N ILE A 60 1.49 -8.09 5.49
CA ILE A 60 1.64 -6.90 6.32
C ILE A 60 0.98 -7.16 7.66
N LEU A 61 1.78 -7.22 8.72
CA LEU A 61 1.30 -7.46 10.08
C LEU A 61 1.19 -6.13 10.81
N THR A 62 -0.02 -5.73 11.15
CA THR A 62 -0.34 -4.51 11.90
C THR A 62 -0.40 -4.81 13.41
N LYS A 63 -0.04 -3.84 14.26
CA LYS A 63 -0.14 -3.98 15.72
C LYS A 63 -1.52 -3.60 16.28
N ASP A 64 -2.25 -2.73 15.57
CA ASP A 64 -3.60 -2.28 15.94
C ASP A 64 -4.46 -2.05 14.68
N ASP A 65 -5.64 -2.65 14.62
CA ASP A 65 -6.54 -2.59 13.45
C ASP A 65 -7.42 -1.33 13.40
N LYS A 66 -7.10 -0.29 14.20
CA LYS A 66 -8.00 0.85 14.44
C LYS A 66 -7.29 2.20 14.46
N ASN A 67 -6.61 2.53 13.37
CA ASN A 67 -6.22 3.91 13.09
C ASN A 67 -7.35 4.60 12.31
N ASN A 68 -8.24 5.30 13.01
CA ASN A 68 -9.16 6.24 12.36
C ASN A 68 -8.38 7.49 11.96
N ARG A 69 -7.72 7.44 10.80
CA ARG A 69 -7.00 8.58 10.22
C ARG A 69 -7.90 9.38 9.29
N THR A 70 -7.79 10.70 9.35
CA THR A 70 -8.36 11.55 8.31
C THR A 70 -7.51 11.48 7.05
N TYR A 71 -8.08 11.91 5.92
CA TYR A 71 -7.29 12.09 4.70
C TYR A 71 -6.09 13.02 4.93
N ALA A 72 -6.27 14.11 5.68
CA ALA A 72 -5.19 15.04 6.00
C ALA A 72 -4.06 14.37 6.79
N ASP A 73 -4.39 13.59 7.83
CA ASP A 73 -3.39 12.87 8.64
C ASP A 73 -2.56 11.92 7.76
N LEU A 74 -3.20 11.21 6.83
CA LEU A 74 -2.52 10.30 5.92
C LEU A 74 -1.52 11.05 5.03
N ILE A 75 -1.92 12.18 4.46
CA ILE A 75 -1.06 12.99 3.59
C ILE A 75 0.14 13.52 4.38
N ASP A 76 -0.07 13.94 5.63
CA ASP A 76 1.00 14.42 6.50
C ASP A 76 1.97 13.28 6.87
N THR A 77 1.47 12.06 7.13
CA THR A 77 2.32 10.87 7.34
C THR A 77 3.22 10.61 6.13
N VAL A 78 2.66 10.61 4.91
CA VAL A 78 3.43 10.34 3.68
C VAL A 78 4.48 11.42 3.44
N LYS A 79 4.16 12.70 3.67
CA LYS A 79 5.12 13.80 3.51
C LYS A 79 6.22 13.80 4.56
N ALA A 80 5.94 13.30 5.76
CA ALA A 80 6.93 13.18 6.83
C ALA A 80 7.90 12.01 6.62
N ALA A 81 7.53 11.02 5.79
CA ALA A 81 8.27 9.79 5.55
C ALA A 81 9.60 9.96 4.79
N ALA A 82 9.88 11.15 4.24
CA ALA A 82 11.08 11.45 3.45
C ALA A 82 11.33 10.43 2.31
N LEU A 83 10.26 9.97 1.68
CA LEU A 83 10.31 9.06 0.53
C LEU A 83 10.97 9.73 -0.69
N PRO A 84 11.52 8.95 -1.64
CA PRO A 84 11.93 9.49 -2.92
C PRO A 84 10.79 10.27 -3.59
N ALA A 85 11.09 11.42 -4.19
CA ALA A 85 10.06 12.35 -4.67
C ALA A 85 9.06 11.73 -5.67
N GLU A 86 9.50 10.80 -6.51
CA GLU A 86 8.60 10.08 -7.43
C GLU A 86 7.70 9.08 -6.70
N VAL A 87 8.20 8.42 -5.65
CA VAL A 87 7.40 7.52 -4.80
C VAL A 87 6.38 8.32 -4.02
N GLU A 88 6.78 9.41 -3.35
CA GLU A 88 5.87 10.31 -2.62
C GLU A 88 4.74 10.78 -3.55
N LYS A 89 5.08 11.25 -4.75
CA LYS A 89 4.11 11.71 -5.74
C LYS A 89 3.13 10.61 -6.16
N SER A 90 3.61 9.38 -6.38
CA SER A 90 2.76 8.25 -6.74
C SER A 90 1.84 7.86 -5.60
N VAL A 91 2.35 7.74 -4.37
CA VAL A 91 1.58 7.41 -3.17
C VAL A 91 0.47 8.45 -2.93
N LEU A 92 0.81 9.74 -2.95
CA LEU A 92 -0.16 10.83 -2.80
C LEU A 92 -1.20 10.81 -3.93
N GLY A 93 -0.80 10.45 -5.15
CA GLY A 93 -1.70 10.31 -6.30
C GLY A 93 -2.71 9.17 -6.11
N VAL A 94 -2.25 8.01 -5.64
CA VAL A 94 -3.12 6.86 -5.36
C VAL A 94 -4.12 7.21 -4.26
N PHE A 95 -3.67 7.76 -3.13
CA PHE A 95 -4.57 8.14 -2.05
C PHE A 95 -5.50 9.30 -2.42
N GLY A 96 -5.09 10.22 -3.29
CA GLY A 96 -5.97 11.25 -3.83
C GLY A 96 -7.13 10.65 -4.62
N LEU A 97 -6.87 9.67 -5.49
CA LEU A 97 -7.92 8.98 -6.26
C LEU A 97 -8.88 8.21 -5.34
N VAL A 98 -8.35 7.51 -4.33
CA VAL A 98 -9.15 6.81 -3.32
C VAL A 98 -9.99 7.80 -2.52
N GLY A 99 -9.38 8.88 -2.01
CA GLY A 99 -10.06 9.90 -1.22
C GLY A 99 -11.18 10.59 -2.00
N GLU A 100 -10.97 10.89 -3.29
CA GLU A 100 -12.02 11.43 -4.15
C GLU A 100 -13.20 10.46 -4.33
N ALA A 101 -12.92 9.17 -4.49
CA ALA A 101 -13.95 8.16 -4.63
C ALA A 101 -14.78 8.02 -3.34
N GLU A 102 -14.10 7.93 -2.20
CA GLU A 102 -14.72 7.84 -0.87
C GLU A 102 -15.54 9.10 -0.53
N SER A 103 -15.00 10.28 -0.83
CA SER A 103 -15.70 11.57 -0.68
C SER A 103 -17.03 11.57 -1.44
N ARG A 104 -17.06 11.08 -2.69
CA ARG A 104 -18.29 11.00 -3.50
C ARG A 104 -19.30 10.01 -2.94
N ILE A 105 -18.86 8.84 -2.48
CA ILE A 105 -19.74 7.80 -1.94
C ILE A 105 -20.34 8.25 -0.61
N HIS A 106 -19.55 8.92 0.22
CA HIS A 106 -19.97 9.36 1.55
C HIS A 106 -20.57 10.77 1.61
N GLY A 107 -20.53 11.53 0.51
CA GLY A 107 -21.07 12.89 0.43
C GLY A 107 -20.36 13.89 1.36
N LYS A 108 -19.07 13.69 1.62
CA LYS A 108 -18.23 14.52 2.50
C LYS A 108 -17.12 15.17 1.69
N THR A 109 -16.59 16.31 2.14
CA THR A 109 -15.37 16.88 1.55
C THR A 109 -14.14 16.02 1.89
N LEU A 110 -13.01 16.21 1.17
CA LEU A 110 -11.76 15.49 1.48
C LEU A 110 -11.26 15.84 2.88
N GLU A 111 -11.46 17.08 3.31
CA GLU A 111 -11.07 17.59 4.63
C GLU A 111 -11.86 16.93 5.77
N GLU A 112 -13.11 16.53 5.50
CA GLU A 112 -14.01 15.86 6.45
C GLU A 112 -13.96 14.33 6.33
N LEU A 113 -13.15 13.80 5.41
CA LEU A 113 -13.08 12.37 5.13
C LEU A 113 -12.25 11.65 6.20
N HIS A 114 -12.89 10.69 6.84
CA HIS A 114 -12.23 9.70 7.68
C HIS A 114 -12.16 8.39 6.92
N PHE A 115 -10.96 7.83 6.81
CA PHE A 115 -10.81 6.49 6.30
C PHE A 115 -11.11 5.48 7.40
N HIS A 116 -11.95 4.51 7.08
CA HIS A 116 -12.23 3.38 7.99
C HIS A 116 -11.39 2.15 7.62
N GLU A 117 -11.31 1.82 6.34
CA GLU A 117 -10.56 0.64 5.85
C GLU A 117 -9.33 1.05 5.03
N VAL A 118 -9.44 2.09 4.19
CA VAL A 118 -8.40 2.44 3.21
C VAL A 118 -7.27 3.33 3.75
N GLY A 119 -7.36 3.73 5.01
CA GLY A 119 -6.37 4.58 5.69
C GLY A 119 -5.67 3.87 6.83
N GLN A 120 -5.78 2.55 6.90
CA GLN A 120 -5.07 1.73 7.88
C GLN A 120 -3.60 1.57 7.47
N ASP A 121 -2.79 1.03 8.39
CA ASP A 121 -1.34 0.94 8.23
C ASP A 121 -0.94 -0.07 7.14
N ASP A 122 -1.74 -1.12 6.93
CA ASP A 122 -1.59 -2.10 5.85
C ASP A 122 -1.82 -1.49 4.47
N ALA A 123 -2.90 -0.72 4.28
CA ALA A 123 -3.17 -0.02 3.03
C ALA A 123 -2.05 0.96 2.68
N LEU A 124 -1.48 1.64 3.67
CA LEU A 124 -0.36 2.55 3.48
C LEU A 124 0.93 1.79 3.12
N ALA A 125 1.21 0.67 3.79
CA ALA A 125 2.32 -0.22 3.45
C ALA A 125 2.25 -0.73 2.01
N ASP A 126 1.07 -1.21 1.61
CA ASP A 126 0.82 -1.76 0.27
C ASP A 126 1.07 -0.73 -0.82
N VAL A 127 0.54 0.50 -0.65
CA VAL A 127 0.69 1.57 -1.64
C VAL A 127 2.14 2.05 -1.69
N ILE A 128 2.82 2.22 -0.56
CA ILE A 128 4.23 2.63 -0.52
C ILE A 128 5.12 1.59 -1.19
N GLY A 129 4.97 0.31 -0.86
CA GLY A 129 5.80 -0.75 -1.43
C GLY A 129 5.55 -1.03 -2.92
N SER A 130 4.41 -0.57 -3.45
CA SER A 130 4.04 -0.74 -4.86
C SER A 130 4.40 0.44 -5.76
N CYS A 131 4.84 1.56 -5.19
CA CYS A 131 5.10 2.83 -5.90
C CYS A 131 6.59 3.08 -6.23
#